data_AF-A0A4P9ZC20-F1
#
_entry.id   AF-A0A4P9ZC20-F1
#
_cell.length_a   1.000
_cell.length_b   1.000
_cell.length_c   1.000
_cell.angle_alpha   90.00
_cell.angle_beta   90.00
_cell.angle_gamma   90.00
#
_symmetry.space_group_name_H-M   'P 1'
#
loop_
_entity.id
_entity.type
_entity.pdbx_description
1 polymer ?
#
loop_
_entity_poly.entity_id
_entity_poly.type
_entity_poly.pdbx_seq_one_letter_code
_entity_poly.pdbx_strand_id
1 'polypeptide(L)'
;MIDELLLASGELGACTLNTLIVENISAFYWEKRCDDWQTRSRWYKDANSALLKTLDRFKCNVVVTMWDIQFEKGFRSHPTSRDIASLRTLAYTPPELFSRCNYALSYVNCDVYQYVDGSWQMPTECDQERRTAVIPQ
;
A
#
# COMPACT_ATOMS: atom_id res chain seq x y z
N MET A 1 -20.88 11.07 -13.99
CA MET A 1 -22.34 10.79 -13.89
C MET A 1 -22.63 9.40 -13.32
N ILE A 2 -21.69 8.83 -12.54
CA ILE A 2 -21.91 7.70 -11.61
C ILE A 2 -21.82 8.25 -10.16
N ASP A 3 -21.85 9.58 -10.03
CA ASP A 3 -21.24 10.31 -8.93
C ASP A 3 -22.22 10.83 -7.88
N GLU A 4 -23.53 10.67 -8.03
CA GLU A 4 -24.46 11.32 -7.06
C GLU A 4 -25.41 10.36 -6.33
N LEU A 5 -25.69 9.18 -6.86
CA LEU A 5 -26.59 8.21 -6.21
C LEU A 5 -25.89 7.19 -5.32
N LEU A 6 -24.59 6.93 -5.53
CA LEU A 6 -23.82 5.94 -4.75
C LEU A 6 -23.12 6.52 -3.52
N LEU A 7 -22.97 7.84 -3.47
CA LEU A 7 -22.02 8.43 -2.54
C LEU A 7 -22.56 8.52 -1.11
N ALA A 8 -23.84 8.80 -0.83
CA ALA A 8 -24.24 9.22 0.51
C ALA A 8 -24.24 8.12 1.61
N SER A 9 -24.69 6.88 1.33
CA SER A 9 -24.96 5.88 2.38
C SER A 9 -23.95 4.74 2.49
N GLY A 10 -23.08 4.55 1.49
CA GLY A 10 -22.26 3.32 1.42
C GLY A 10 -22.97 2.08 0.96
N GLU A 11 -24.16 2.28 0.42
CA GLU A 11 -24.97 1.23 -0.17
C GLU A 11 -24.83 1.34 -1.70
N LEU A 12 -24.33 0.27 -2.30
CA LEU A 12 -24.43 0.04 -3.74
C LEU A 12 -25.78 -0.66 -3.98
N GLY A 13 -26.85 0.13 -4.02
CA GLY A 13 -28.21 -0.41 -4.03
C GLY A 13 -28.56 -1.08 -2.70
N ALA A 14 -28.79 -2.39 -2.68
CA ALA A 14 -29.05 -3.15 -1.45
C ALA A 14 -27.78 -3.74 -0.80
N CYS A 15 -26.60 -3.48 -1.38
CA CYS A 15 -25.34 -4.09 -0.95
C CYS A 15 -24.51 -3.10 -0.13
N THR A 16 -23.97 -3.55 1.01
CA THR A 16 -22.99 -2.79 1.80
C THR A 16 -21.58 -3.03 1.27
N LEU A 17 -20.82 -1.96 1.03
CA LEU A 17 -19.42 -2.08 0.65
C LEU A 17 -18.59 -2.64 1.82
N ASN A 18 -18.13 -3.89 1.71
CA ASN A 18 -17.29 -4.50 2.75
C ASN A 18 -15.79 -4.19 2.56
N THR A 19 -15.30 -4.26 1.32
CA THR A 19 -13.87 -4.10 1.01
C THR A 19 -13.69 -3.40 -0.33
N LEU A 20 -12.81 -2.39 -0.36
CA LEU A 20 -12.25 -1.79 -1.58
C LEU A 20 -10.84 -2.33 -1.79
N ILE A 21 -10.58 -2.90 -2.97
CA ILE A 21 -9.25 -3.33 -3.40
C ILE A 21 -8.79 -2.41 -4.51
N VAL A 22 -7.61 -1.81 -4.34
CA VAL A 22 -6.94 -1.00 -5.37
C VAL A 22 -5.69 -1.75 -5.82
N GLU A 23 -5.76 -2.31 -7.02
CA GLU A 23 -4.71 -3.12 -7.63
C GLU A 23 -4.42 -2.62 -9.06
N ASN A 24 -3.21 -2.18 -9.42
CA ASN A 24 -1.98 -1.98 -8.63
C ASN A 24 -1.54 -0.51 -8.74
N ILE A 25 -1.29 0.15 -7.61
CA ILE A 25 -1.00 1.59 -7.60
C ILE A 25 0.37 1.95 -8.20
N SER A 26 1.29 0.99 -8.34
CA SER A 26 2.55 1.14 -9.08
C SER A 26 2.32 1.40 -10.57
N ALA A 27 1.14 1.11 -11.13
CA ALA A 27 0.81 1.47 -12.51
C ALA A 27 0.94 2.98 -12.77
N PHE A 28 0.62 3.81 -11.77
CA PHE A 28 0.71 5.26 -11.87
C PHE A 28 2.13 5.79 -11.66
N TYR A 29 3.03 5.01 -11.04
CA TYR A 29 4.40 5.47 -10.81
C TYR A 29 5.11 5.84 -12.12
N TRP A 30 4.97 5.01 -13.16
CA TRP A 30 5.62 5.25 -14.44
C TRP A 30 5.12 6.50 -15.18
N GLU A 31 3.87 6.88 -14.95
CA GLU A 31 3.31 8.14 -15.43
C GLU A 31 3.90 9.31 -14.62
N LYS A 32 3.88 9.21 -13.29
CA LYS A 32 4.30 10.27 -12.37
C LYS A 32 5.81 10.40 -12.21
N ARG A 33 6.62 9.48 -12.76
CA ARG A 33 8.09 9.54 -12.64
C ARG A 33 8.69 10.76 -13.35
N CYS A 34 8.01 11.25 -14.38
CA CYS A 34 8.44 12.42 -15.15
C CYS A 34 8.17 13.74 -14.41
N ASP A 35 7.28 13.69 -13.41
CA ASP A 35 6.99 14.83 -12.55
C ASP A 35 8.13 15.04 -11.55
N ASP A 36 8.27 16.28 -11.08
CA ASP A 36 9.15 16.58 -9.97
C ASP A 36 8.68 15.86 -8.67
N TRP A 37 9.60 15.72 -7.71
CA TRP A 37 9.31 15.01 -6.45
C TRP A 37 8.10 15.58 -5.72
N GLN A 38 7.92 16.91 -5.71
CA GLN A 38 6.85 17.56 -4.96
C GLN A 38 5.48 17.28 -5.58
N THR A 39 5.39 17.35 -6.91
CA THR A 39 4.17 17.01 -7.66
C THR A 39 3.80 15.54 -7.47
N ARG A 40 4.77 14.63 -7.62
CA ARG A 40 4.56 13.20 -7.39
C ARG A 40 4.13 12.90 -5.95
N SER A 41 4.88 13.40 -4.97
CA SER A 41 4.57 13.22 -3.53
C SER A 41 3.17 13.74 -3.19
N ARG A 42 2.78 14.91 -3.72
CA ARG A 42 1.43 15.46 -3.54
C ARG A 42 0.35 14.52 -4.09
N TRP A 43 0.53 13.99 -5.30
CA TRP A 43 -0.43 13.06 -5.89
C TRP A 43 -0.66 11.82 -5.02
N TYR A 44 0.41 11.21 -4.50
CA TYR A 44 0.30 10.04 -3.62
C TYR A 44 -0.31 10.39 -2.25
N LYS A 45 -0.03 11.58 -1.73
CA LYS A 45 -0.68 12.09 -0.51
C LYS A 45 -2.19 12.30 -0.71
N ASP A 46 -2.59 12.81 -1.87
CA ASP A 46 -4.00 13.02 -2.22
C ASP A 46 -4.72 11.69 -2.43
N ALA A 47 -4.07 10.73 -3.10
CA ALA A 47 -4.57 9.36 -3.25
C ALA A 47 -4.80 8.69 -1.89
N ASN A 48 -3.80 8.74 -0.98
CA ASN A 48 -3.95 8.23 0.39
C ASN A 48 -5.11 8.92 1.13
N SER A 49 -5.24 10.24 0.99
CA SER A 49 -6.33 11.00 1.61
C SER A 49 -7.71 10.59 1.07
N ALA A 50 -7.82 10.24 -0.21
CA ALA A 50 -9.05 9.72 -0.80
C ALA A 50 -9.38 8.32 -0.26
N LEU A 51 -8.38 7.44 -0.14
CA LEU A 51 -8.55 6.09 0.41
C LEU A 51 -9.01 6.12 1.86
N LEU A 52 -8.44 7.00 2.69
CA LEU A 52 -8.87 7.18 4.08
C LEU A 52 -10.29 7.73 4.16
N LYS A 53 -10.66 8.69 3.31
CA LYS A 53 -12.05 9.18 3.23
C LYS A 53 -13.02 8.06 2.86
N THR A 54 -12.65 7.17 1.94
CA THR A 54 -13.45 6.00 1.58
C THR A 54 -13.63 5.07 2.78
N LEU A 55 -12.54 4.73 3.47
CA LEU A 55 -12.58 3.91 4.69
C LEU A 55 -13.50 4.54 5.75
N ASP A 56 -13.34 5.84 6.01
CA ASP A 56 -14.12 6.55 7.02
C ASP A 56 -15.60 6.66 6.66
N ARG A 57 -15.91 6.86 5.37
CA ARG A 57 -17.28 7.03 4.87
C ARG A 57 -18.04 5.71 4.82
N PHE A 58 -17.41 4.68 4.29
CA PHE A 58 -18.04 3.41 3.99
C PHE A 58 -17.84 2.36 5.07
N LYS A 59 -16.94 2.63 6.04
CA LYS A 59 -16.55 1.68 7.10
C LYS A 59 -16.11 0.33 6.52
N CYS A 60 -15.51 0.36 5.33
CA CYS A 60 -15.02 -0.80 4.61
C CYS A 60 -13.52 -1.00 4.85
N ASN A 61 -13.03 -2.20 4.55
CA ASN A 61 -11.60 -2.44 4.44
C ASN A 61 -11.06 -1.77 3.16
N VAL A 62 -9.86 -1.21 3.22
CA VAL A 62 -9.16 -0.71 2.03
C VAL A 62 -7.83 -1.43 1.91
N VAL A 63 -7.68 -2.19 0.82
CA VAL A 63 -6.46 -2.92 0.49
C VAL A 63 -5.85 -2.29 -0.75
N VAL A 64 -4.58 -1.90 -0.66
CA VAL A 64 -3.84 -1.33 -1.79
C VAL A 64 -2.65 -2.22 -2.06
N THR A 65 -2.47 -2.63 -3.31
CA THR A 65 -1.30 -3.41 -3.73
C THR A 65 -0.35 -2.54 -4.55
N MET A 66 0.94 -2.80 -4.37
CA MET A 66 2.03 -2.18 -5.13
C MET A 66 3.07 -3.22 -5.48
N TRP A 67 3.81 -2.98 -6.56
CA TRP A 67 4.96 -3.80 -6.90
C TRP A 67 6.16 -3.44 -6.04
N ASP A 68 6.99 -4.44 -5.77
CA ASP A 68 8.33 -4.19 -5.24
C ASP A 68 9.24 -3.61 -6.33
N ILE A 69 10.36 -3.03 -5.90
CA ILE A 69 11.32 -2.40 -6.79
C ILE A 69 11.93 -3.38 -7.81
N GLN A 70 12.01 -4.67 -7.51
CA GLN A 70 12.62 -5.68 -8.39
C GLN A 70 11.69 -5.97 -9.56
N PHE A 71 10.40 -6.15 -9.26
CA PHE A 71 9.38 -6.27 -10.27
C PHE A 71 9.37 -5.04 -11.18
N GLU A 72 9.42 -3.84 -10.59
CA GLU A 72 9.43 -2.58 -11.35
C GLU A 72 10.69 -2.40 -12.21
N LYS A 73 11.85 -2.91 -11.79
CA LYS A 73 13.09 -2.83 -12.58
C LYS A 73 13.09 -3.73 -13.82
N GLY A 74 12.21 -4.73 -13.88
CA GLY A 74 12.12 -5.66 -14.99
C GLY A 74 13.34 -6.59 -15.17
N PHE A 75 13.35 -7.31 -16.29
CA PHE A 75 14.15 -8.52 -16.56
C PHE A 75 15.69 -8.36 -16.67
N ARG A 76 16.28 -7.19 -16.36
CA ARG A 76 17.74 -6.95 -16.47
C ARG A 76 18.35 -6.21 -15.28
N SER A 77 17.67 -6.16 -14.14
CA SER A 77 18.27 -5.61 -12.93
C SER A 77 19.28 -6.58 -12.35
N HIS A 78 20.48 -6.08 -12.04
CA HIS A 78 21.42 -6.83 -11.20
C HIS A 78 20.73 -7.05 -9.84
N PRO A 79 20.89 -8.22 -9.21
CA PRO A 79 20.33 -8.46 -7.89
C PRO A 79 20.83 -7.34 -6.97
N THR A 80 19.92 -6.53 -6.43
CA THR A 80 20.29 -5.58 -5.38
C THR A 80 20.92 -6.37 -4.25
N SER A 81 22.05 -5.88 -3.75
CA SER A 81 22.71 -6.44 -2.58
C SER A 81 21.68 -6.73 -1.49
N ARG A 82 21.85 -7.85 -0.78
CA ARG A 82 21.05 -8.19 0.41
C ARG A 82 21.19 -7.17 1.54
N ASP A 83 22.07 -6.17 1.39
CA ASP A 83 22.12 -4.98 2.24
C ASP A 83 20.86 -4.14 2.06
N ILE A 84 19.84 -4.47 2.86
CA ILE A 84 18.66 -3.65 3.13
C ILE A 84 19.04 -2.47 4.05
N ALA A 85 20.25 -1.92 3.90
CA ALA A 85 20.74 -0.83 4.75
C ALA A 85 19.98 0.50 4.48
N SER A 86 19.31 0.63 3.33
CA SER A 86 18.37 1.74 3.09
C SER A 86 17.00 1.21 2.69
N LEU A 87 16.13 1.06 3.67
CA LEU A 87 14.76 0.56 3.55
C LEU A 87 13.85 1.41 2.62
N ARG A 88 14.31 2.57 2.16
CA ARG A 88 13.70 3.34 1.04
C ARG A 88 13.68 2.58 -0.30
N THR A 89 14.29 1.40 -0.40
CA THR A 89 14.49 0.65 -1.65
C THR A 89 13.46 -0.44 -1.93
N LEU A 90 12.46 -0.69 -1.08
CA LEU A 90 11.50 -1.78 -1.33
C LEU A 90 10.46 -1.44 -2.41
N ALA A 91 10.10 -0.17 -2.59
CA ALA A 91 9.18 0.29 -3.63
C ALA A 91 9.62 1.67 -4.15
N TYR A 92 9.30 1.97 -5.41
CA TYR A 92 9.49 3.33 -5.95
C TYR A 92 8.37 4.30 -5.53
N THR A 93 7.23 3.75 -5.14
CA THR A 93 6.10 4.52 -4.62
C THR A 93 6.50 5.32 -3.37
N PRO A 94 6.27 6.64 -3.36
CA PRO A 94 6.59 7.48 -2.21
C PRO A 94 5.88 7.05 -0.91
N PRO A 95 6.53 7.19 0.25
CA PRO A 95 5.99 6.78 1.54
C PRO A 95 4.73 7.51 1.96
N GLU A 96 4.45 8.67 1.38
CA GLU A 96 3.23 9.45 1.60
C GLU A 96 1.95 8.65 1.32
N LEU A 97 2.03 7.64 0.45
CA LEU A 97 0.90 6.75 0.18
C LEU A 97 0.54 5.88 1.40
N PHE A 98 1.53 5.40 2.14
CA PHE A 98 1.33 4.38 3.17
C PHE A 98 1.73 4.84 4.58
N SER A 99 2.13 6.09 4.76
CA SER A 99 2.46 6.67 6.07
C SER A 99 1.28 6.72 7.06
N ARG A 100 0.05 6.58 6.58
CA ARG A 100 -1.18 6.65 7.39
C ARG A 100 -2.02 5.38 7.33
N CYS A 101 -1.53 4.31 6.72
CA CYS A 101 -2.24 3.04 6.71
C CYS A 101 -2.10 2.34 8.08
N ASN A 102 -3.06 1.48 8.42
CA ASN A 102 -2.94 0.66 9.63
C ASN A 102 -1.78 -0.33 9.53
N TYR A 103 -1.57 -0.89 8.32
CA TYR A 103 -0.51 -1.83 8.02
C TYR A 103 -0.02 -1.62 6.59
N ALA A 104 1.29 -1.49 6.42
CA ALA A 104 1.96 -1.58 5.13
C ALA A 104 2.97 -2.72 5.21
N LEU A 105 2.76 -3.74 4.37
CA LEU A 105 3.52 -4.97 4.38
C LEU A 105 4.23 -5.17 3.04
N SER A 106 5.46 -5.67 3.07
CA SER A 106 6.22 -6.05 1.88
C SER A 106 6.73 -7.48 2.06
N TYR A 107 6.56 -8.30 1.03
CA TYR A 107 7.06 -9.67 0.99
C TYR A 107 8.28 -9.71 0.09
N VAL A 108 9.45 -10.00 0.67
CA VAL A 108 10.73 -10.00 -0.06
C VAL A 108 11.47 -11.28 0.31
N ASN A 109 11.76 -12.13 -0.68
CA ASN A 109 12.53 -13.37 -0.48
C ASN A 109 12.02 -14.25 0.68
N CYS A 110 10.70 -14.40 0.82
CA CYS A 110 10.01 -15.12 1.90
C CYS A 110 9.99 -14.44 3.27
N ASP A 111 10.64 -13.29 3.43
CA ASP A 111 10.53 -12.45 4.62
C ASP A 111 9.39 -11.44 4.47
N VAL A 112 8.76 -11.09 5.59
CA VAL A 112 7.73 -10.05 5.66
C VAL A 112 8.32 -8.84 6.37
N TYR A 113 8.19 -7.66 5.76
CA TYR A 113 8.59 -6.38 6.33
C TYR A 113 7.34 -5.55 6.58
N GLN A 114 7.35 -4.76 7.65
CA GLN A 114 6.30 -3.78 7.95
C GLN A 114 6.88 -2.37 7.91
N TYR A 115 6.13 -1.42 7.36
CA TYR A 115 6.50 -0.02 7.41
C TYR A 115 6.05 0.61 8.74
N VAL A 116 7.02 1.10 9.53
CA VAL A 116 6.84 1.73 10.84
C VAL A 116 7.71 2.98 10.92
N ASP A 117 7.13 4.10 11.33
CA ASP A 117 7.82 5.37 11.61
C ASP A 117 8.82 5.83 10.54
N GLY A 118 8.43 5.72 9.26
CA GLY A 118 9.27 6.19 8.16
C GLY A 118 10.26 5.15 7.61
N SER A 119 10.22 3.92 8.13
CA SER A 119 11.19 2.86 7.80
C SER A 119 10.52 1.49 7.66
N TRP A 120 11.06 0.61 6.82
CA TRP A 120 10.65 -0.79 6.82
C TRP A 120 11.38 -1.54 7.92
N GLN A 121 10.73 -2.47 8.59
CA GLN A 121 11.31 -3.22 9.69
C GLN A 121 10.90 -4.68 9.55
N MET A 122 11.81 -5.59 9.90
CA MET A 122 11.41 -6.97 10.13
C MET A 122 10.56 -7.00 11.41
N PRO A 123 9.42 -7.72 11.43
CA PRO A 123 8.67 -7.96 12.66
C PRO A 123 9.61 -8.57 13.70
N THR A 124 9.67 -7.97 14.88
CA THR A 124 10.36 -8.59 16.02
C THR A 124 9.57 -9.83 16.46
N GLU A 125 10.24 -10.83 17.02
CA GLU A 125 9.68 -12.16 17.36
C GLU A 125 8.37 -12.10 18.18
N CYS A 126 8.11 -11.01 18.90
CA CYS A 126 6.87 -10.75 19.65
C CYS A 126 5.59 -10.67 18.77
N ASP A 127 5.73 -10.37 17.48
CA ASP A 127 4.61 -10.36 16.50
C ASP A 127 4.39 -11.72 15.83
N GLN A 128 5.31 -12.68 16.00
CA GLN A 128 5.18 -14.02 15.41
C GLN A 128 4.20 -14.91 16.20
N GLU A 129 4.14 -14.76 17.53
CA GLU A 129 3.24 -15.54 18.39
C GLU A 129 1.75 -15.21 18.16
N ARG A 130 1.42 -14.02 17.66
CA ARG A 130 0.04 -13.67 17.28
C ARG A 130 -0.42 -14.33 15.98
N ARG A 131 0.50 -14.80 15.13
CA ARG A 131 0.18 -15.42 13.83
C ARG A 131 -0.27 -16.87 13.95
N THR A 132 0.13 -17.59 15.00
CA THR A 132 -0.33 -18.96 15.27
C THR A 132 -1.69 -19.03 15.94
N ALA A 133 -2.22 -17.91 16.46
CA ALA A 133 -3.49 -17.89 17.18
C ALA A 133 -4.75 -17.76 16.28
N VAL A 134 -4.60 -17.57 14.96
CA VAL A 134 -5.73 -17.31 14.04
C VAL A 134 -5.72 -18.27 12.84
N ILE A 135 -5.60 -19.56 13.09
CA ILE A 135 -6.15 -20.59 12.19
C ILE A 135 -6.74 -21.70 13.08
N PRO A 136 -8.04 -21.67 13.42
CA PRO A 136 -8.73 -22.89 13.82
C PRO A 136 -8.82 -23.80 12.59
N GLN A 137 -8.38 -25.06 12.75
CA GLN A 137 -8.66 -26.12 11.78
C GLN A 137 -10.15 -26.41 11.66
#